data_AF-A0A536N1K3-F1
#
_entry.id   AF-A0A536N1K3-F1
#
_cell.length_a   1.000
_cell.length_b   1.000
_cell.length_c   1.000
_cell.angle_alpha   90.00
_cell.angle_beta   90.00
_cell.angle_gamma   90.00
#
_symmetry.space_group_name_H-M   'P 1'
#
loop_
_entity.id
_entity.type
_entity.pdbx_description
1 polymer ?
#
loop_
_entity_poly.entity_id
_entity_poly.type
_entity_poly.pdbx_seq_one_letter_code
_entity_poly.pdbx_strand_id
1 'polypeptide(L)'
;MATLPPTCAPSPLMSSRASVCPSSSAEASTEARSKCAIRVAKSSNGSALSSSPRRMAAQHESAAGAASSEGSTASSLLREVAEVVVLAVILYVGISFAVQAVHVEGLSMWSTLDNNDYLIANKIDYRLHAPQRGDIIILRPPTNNSTDFIKRVIALPGEKLLIRSGIVYINGHKLDEPYLPDEWTNDNSYPHNGSDGEVMPANSYFVMGDNRNRSQDSRFFGPITRDRIDGKAWFRIWPIDHFGNIYSQVPILETGTASVGSRQPAIA
;
A
#
# COMPACT_ATOMS: atom_id res chain seq x y z
N MET A 1 -20.98 -41.22 -41.17
CA MET A 1 -21.72 -40.21 -41.97
C MET A 1 -22.27 -39.21 -40.96
N ALA A 2 -21.84 -37.93 -40.95
CA ALA A 2 -22.04 -36.90 -41.98
C ALA A 2 -23.54 -36.58 -42.15
N THR A 3 -24.05 -35.34 -42.09
CA THR A 3 -23.40 -33.99 -42.08
C THR A 3 -24.40 -32.90 -41.63
N LEU A 4 -23.91 -31.76 -41.13
CA LEU A 4 -24.59 -30.45 -41.01
C LEU A 4 -24.22 -29.56 -42.25
N PRO A 5 -24.69 -28.31 -42.45
CA PRO A 5 -25.89 -27.52 -42.03
C PRO A 5 -26.56 -26.88 -43.30
N PRO A 6 -26.87 -25.56 -43.47
CA PRO A 6 -27.44 -24.48 -42.62
C PRO A 6 -28.64 -23.68 -43.24
N THR A 7 -29.41 -22.94 -42.43
CA THR A 7 -30.27 -21.77 -42.81
C THR A 7 -30.75 -21.04 -41.53
N CYS A 8 -31.17 -19.77 -41.49
CA CYS A 8 -30.87 -18.55 -42.28
C CYS A 8 -31.24 -17.32 -41.40
N ALA A 9 -30.67 -16.13 -41.68
CA ALA A 9 -30.96 -14.89 -40.93
C ALA A 9 -32.19 -14.12 -41.47
N PRO A 10 -32.65 -13.08 -40.76
CA PRO A 10 -32.82 -11.79 -41.45
C PRO A 10 -32.35 -10.55 -40.64
N SER A 11 -31.79 -9.58 -41.35
CA SER A 11 -31.68 -8.16 -40.93
C SER A 11 -32.83 -7.35 -41.53
N PRO A 12 -33.11 -6.11 -41.05
CA PRO A 12 -32.83 -4.98 -41.94
C PRO A 12 -32.41 -3.63 -41.27
N LEU A 13 -31.52 -2.92 -41.98
CA LEU A 13 -31.51 -1.46 -42.32
C LEU A 13 -31.94 -0.41 -41.25
N MET A 14 -31.05 0.47 -40.78
CA MET A 14 -30.50 1.70 -41.41
C MET A 14 -31.44 2.94 -41.50
N SER A 15 -31.09 4.01 -40.78
CA SER A 15 -31.06 5.44 -41.21
C SER A 15 -30.49 6.27 -40.04
N SER A 16 -29.37 7.01 -40.07
CA SER A 16 -28.79 7.97 -41.04
C SER A 16 -29.36 9.40 -40.97
N ARG A 17 -28.63 10.30 -40.28
CA ARG A 17 -28.18 11.65 -40.72
C ARG A 17 -27.47 12.36 -39.55
N ALA A 18 -26.17 12.66 -39.69
CA ALA A 18 -25.59 13.90 -40.25
C ALA A 18 -25.48 14.99 -39.15
N SER A 19 -24.26 15.30 -38.69
CA SER A 19 -23.28 16.22 -39.31
C SER A 19 -23.47 17.66 -38.84
N VAL A 20 -22.42 18.27 -38.28
CA VAL A 20 -21.94 19.64 -38.58
C VAL A 20 -20.63 19.87 -37.81
N CYS A 21 -19.56 20.20 -38.55
CA CYS A 21 -18.43 21.00 -38.08
C CYS A 21 -18.50 22.35 -38.80
N PRO A 22 -18.03 23.44 -38.16
CA PRO A 22 -16.96 24.28 -38.73
C PRO A 22 -15.81 24.45 -37.71
N SER A 23 -14.51 24.48 -38.04
CA SER A 23 -13.71 25.55 -38.69
C SER A 23 -13.87 26.95 -38.06
N SER A 24 -12.84 27.80 -37.85
CA SER A 24 -11.38 27.68 -37.89
C SER A 24 -10.76 29.00 -37.34
N SER A 25 -9.43 29.03 -37.11
CA SER A 25 -8.53 30.20 -37.31
C SER A 25 -8.85 31.60 -36.73
N ALA A 26 -8.07 32.03 -35.73
CA ALA A 26 -7.47 33.37 -35.51
C ALA A 26 -6.52 33.24 -34.28
N GLU A 27 -5.21 33.51 -34.28
CA GLU A 27 -4.43 34.72 -34.65
C GLU A 27 -4.73 36.00 -33.85
N ALA A 28 -3.67 36.77 -33.57
CA ALA A 28 -3.50 37.94 -32.67
C ALA A 28 -3.16 37.56 -31.21
N SER A 29 -1.97 37.76 -30.64
CA SER A 29 -0.98 38.86 -30.74
C SER A 29 -1.50 40.22 -30.21
N THR A 30 -1.02 40.63 -29.03
CA THR A 30 -0.57 42.02 -28.78
C THR A 30 0.23 42.16 -27.49
N GLU A 31 1.48 42.60 -27.65
CA GLU A 31 2.28 43.21 -26.59
C GLU A 31 1.71 44.60 -26.27
N ALA A 32 1.51 44.94 -24.99
CA ALA A 32 1.13 46.29 -24.58
C ALA A 32 1.92 46.75 -23.34
N ARG A 33 3.09 47.33 -23.60
CA ARG A 33 3.85 48.12 -22.63
C ARG A 33 3.02 49.30 -22.12
N SER A 34 3.24 49.70 -20.87
CA SER A 34 3.18 51.12 -20.53
C SER A 34 4.26 51.52 -19.52
N LYS A 35 5.16 52.40 -19.95
CA LYS A 35 6.11 53.16 -19.13
C LYS A 35 5.63 54.61 -19.09
N CYS A 36 5.74 55.27 -17.94
CA CYS A 36 5.95 56.72 -17.69
C CYS A 36 5.40 57.08 -16.29
N ALA A 37 5.84 58.12 -15.58
CA ALA A 37 6.99 59.03 -15.68
C ALA A 37 7.12 59.73 -14.29
N ILE A 38 8.31 59.82 -13.66
CA ILE A 38 9.23 60.98 -13.69
C ILE A 38 8.61 62.35 -13.31
N ARG A 39 8.88 62.85 -12.08
CA ARG A 39 9.47 64.16 -11.64
C ARG A 39 9.02 64.53 -10.21
N VAL A 40 9.90 64.72 -9.21
CA VAL A 40 10.87 65.82 -8.92
C VAL A 40 10.25 67.08 -8.30
N ALA A 41 10.61 67.37 -7.03
CA ALA A 41 11.06 68.65 -6.44
C ALA A 41 11.19 68.45 -4.90
N LYS A 42 12.26 68.73 -4.15
CA LYS A 42 13.30 69.80 -4.09
C LYS A 42 12.98 70.94 -3.10
N SER A 43 13.66 70.92 -1.94
CA SER A 43 14.04 72.03 -1.00
C SER A 43 14.46 71.38 0.33
N SER A 44 15.20 71.94 1.29
CA SER A 44 16.15 73.08 1.46
C SER A 44 16.60 73.07 2.95
N ASN A 45 17.66 73.70 3.48
CA ASN A 45 18.90 74.33 3.01
C ASN A 45 19.89 74.42 4.22
N GLY A 46 21.19 74.62 4.00
CA GLY A 46 22.17 75.03 5.05
C GLY A 46 23.39 74.09 5.18
N SER A 47 24.59 74.36 4.67
CA SER A 47 25.49 75.54 4.70
C SER A 47 26.24 75.78 6.02
N ALA A 48 27.49 75.30 6.10
CA ALA A 48 28.60 75.98 6.76
C ALA A 48 29.94 75.46 6.22
N LEU A 49 30.88 76.36 5.92
CA LEU A 49 32.26 76.05 5.52
C LEU A 49 33.17 76.09 6.75
N SER A 50 34.27 75.32 6.77
CA SER A 50 35.52 75.82 7.37
C SER A 50 36.80 75.09 6.90
N SER A 51 37.73 75.89 6.37
CA SER A 51 39.21 75.77 6.32
C SER A 51 39.95 74.42 6.44
N SER A 52 40.76 74.16 5.40
CA SER A 52 42.02 73.36 5.34
C SER A 52 43.12 73.87 6.33
N PRO A 53 44.36 73.30 6.45
CA PRO A 53 44.99 72.22 5.66
C PRO A 53 45.89 71.18 6.40
N ARG A 54 46.37 70.20 5.62
CA ARG A 54 47.63 69.40 5.73
C ARG A 54 48.38 69.29 7.09
N ARG A 55 48.62 68.04 7.49
CA ARG A 55 49.94 67.58 7.96
C ARG A 55 50.36 66.29 7.23
N MET A 56 51.65 66.21 6.90
CA MET A 56 52.32 64.97 6.46
C MET A 56 53.08 64.34 7.63
N ALA A 57 53.12 63.00 7.64
CA ALA A 57 54.04 62.07 8.31
C ALA A 57 53.21 60.80 8.61
N ALA A 58 53.28 59.74 7.79
CA ALA A 58 54.37 58.80 7.64
C ALA A 58 54.41 57.72 8.74
N GLN A 59 54.39 56.48 8.25
CA GLN A 59 55.07 55.28 8.76
C GLN A 59 54.35 54.25 9.66
N HIS A 60 54.66 53.01 9.25
CA HIS A 60 54.64 51.71 9.91
C HIS A 60 53.36 50.87 9.93
N GLU A 61 53.46 49.72 9.24
CA GLU A 61 52.55 48.60 9.30
C GLU A 61 52.39 48.03 10.72
N SER A 62 51.18 47.57 11.02
CA SER A 62 50.99 46.36 11.81
C SER A 62 49.93 45.49 11.14
N ALA A 63 50.38 44.73 10.14
CA ALA A 63 49.59 43.62 9.60
C ALA A 63 49.74 42.42 10.55
N ALA A 64 48.79 42.27 11.47
CA ALA A 64 48.78 41.17 12.43
C ALA A 64 47.39 40.49 12.48
N GLY A 65 47.25 39.43 11.67
CA GLY A 65 46.47 38.26 12.06
C GLY A 65 44.94 38.39 12.21
N ALA A 66 44.24 38.91 11.21
CA ALA A 66 42.85 38.53 10.97
C ALA A 66 42.79 37.40 9.93
N ALA A 67 43.11 36.17 10.36
CA ALA A 67 42.93 35.00 9.51
C ALA A 67 41.42 34.78 9.28
N SER A 68 40.95 35.12 8.07
CA SER A 68 39.55 34.99 7.67
C SER A 68 39.10 33.52 7.79
N SER A 69 38.04 33.29 8.54
CA SER A 69 37.56 31.96 8.92
C SER A 69 36.86 31.23 7.76
N GLU A 70 37.62 30.63 6.85
CA GLU A 70 37.06 29.78 5.78
C GLU A 70 36.38 28.49 6.30
N GLY A 71 36.61 28.13 7.57
CA GLY A 71 36.02 26.94 8.20
C GLY A 71 34.53 27.03 8.58
N SER A 72 33.89 28.21 8.54
CA SER A 72 32.53 28.37 9.08
C SER A 72 31.43 27.78 8.18
N THR A 73 31.48 28.04 6.87
CA THR A 73 30.38 27.68 5.95
C THR A 73 30.42 26.20 5.55
N ALA A 74 31.62 25.64 5.36
CA ALA A 74 31.76 24.23 5.01
C ALA A 74 31.35 23.30 6.18
N SER A 75 31.65 23.68 7.43
CA SER A 75 31.30 22.89 8.61
C SER A 75 29.80 22.95 8.95
N SER A 76 29.13 24.08 8.73
CA SER A 76 27.67 24.16 8.86
C SER A 76 26.97 23.31 7.79
N LEU A 77 27.38 23.41 6.52
CA LEU A 77 26.81 22.61 5.43
C LEU A 77 27.02 21.10 5.64
N LEU A 78 28.19 20.67 6.10
CA LEU A 78 28.43 19.26 6.43
C LEU A 78 27.56 18.78 7.60
N ARG A 79 27.30 19.63 8.61
CA ARG A 79 26.40 19.30 9.72
C ARG A 79 24.94 19.20 9.25
N GLU A 80 24.48 20.15 8.44
CA GLU A 80 23.11 20.14 7.88
C GLU A 80 22.88 18.90 7.01
N VAL A 81 23.83 18.56 6.13
CA VAL A 81 23.77 17.32 5.33
C VAL A 81 23.80 16.08 6.23
N ALA A 82 24.66 16.03 7.25
CA ALA A 82 24.71 14.90 8.17
C ALA A 82 23.39 14.73 8.96
N GLU A 83 22.75 15.82 9.38
CA GLU A 83 21.46 15.80 10.07
C GLU A 83 20.34 15.25 9.17
N VAL A 84 20.26 15.71 7.91
CA VAL A 84 19.31 15.17 6.91
C VAL A 84 19.58 13.69 6.62
N VAL A 85 20.85 13.28 6.48
CA VAL A 85 21.21 11.87 6.25
C VAL A 85 20.85 11.00 7.45
N VAL A 86 21.12 11.45 8.69
CA VAL A 86 20.75 10.72 9.91
C VAL A 86 19.23 10.60 10.01
N LEU A 87 18.47 11.66 9.75
CA LEU A 87 17.01 11.62 9.73
C LEU A 87 16.49 10.66 8.65
N ALA A 88 17.04 10.70 7.44
CA ALA A 88 16.67 9.79 6.35
C ALA A 88 16.96 8.32 6.69
N VAL A 89 18.10 8.02 7.33
CA VAL A 89 18.44 6.66 7.79
C VAL A 89 17.48 6.20 8.89
N ILE A 90 17.16 7.04 9.88
CA ILE A 90 16.20 6.72 10.94
C ILE A 90 14.81 6.44 10.35
N LEU A 91 14.34 7.27 9.43
CA LEU A 91 13.06 7.09 8.74
C LEU A 91 13.05 5.81 7.90
N TYR A 92 14.12 5.56 7.13
CA TYR A 92 14.27 4.33 6.33
C TYR A 92 14.20 3.08 7.22
N VAL A 93 15.00 3.01 8.28
CA VAL A 93 15.00 1.87 9.21
C VAL A 93 13.64 1.71 9.89
N GLY A 94 12.99 2.80 10.31
CA GLY A 94 11.66 2.77 10.90
C GLY A 94 10.59 2.22 9.93
N ILE A 95 10.60 2.67 8.68
CA ILE A 95 9.64 2.22 7.65
C ILE A 95 9.92 0.77 7.25
N SER A 96 11.18 0.38 6.98
CA SER A 96 11.55 -1.00 6.62
C SER A 96 11.31 -2.02 7.74
N PHE A 97 11.32 -1.57 9.01
CA PHE A 97 10.91 -2.39 10.15
C PHE A 97 9.38 -2.53 10.24
N ALA A 98 8.63 -1.46 9.92
CA ALA A 98 7.18 -1.43 10.02
C ALA A 98 6.45 -2.15 8.89
N VAL A 99 6.97 -2.02 7.66
CA VAL A 99 6.27 -2.33 6.42
C VAL A 99 7.09 -3.26 5.52
N GLN A 100 6.40 -4.18 4.84
CA GLN A 100 6.95 -4.96 3.72
C GLN A 100 6.17 -4.66 2.44
N ALA A 101 6.87 -4.39 1.34
CA ALA A 101 6.30 -4.53 0.00
C ALA A 101 6.40 -6.01 -0.40
N VAL A 102 5.30 -6.59 -0.88
CA VAL A 102 5.19 -8.00 -1.24
C VAL A 102 4.65 -8.08 -2.67
N HIS A 103 5.36 -8.79 -3.54
CA HIS A 103 4.89 -9.12 -4.89
C HIS A 103 4.22 -10.50 -4.85
N VAL A 104 3.01 -10.61 -5.39
CA VAL A 104 2.22 -11.84 -5.36
C VAL A 104 2.54 -12.70 -6.58
N GLU A 105 3.16 -13.85 -6.33
CA GLU A 105 3.41 -14.88 -7.33
C GLU A 105 2.47 -16.08 -7.13
N GLY A 106 1.90 -16.57 -8.23
CA GLY A 106 0.99 -17.72 -8.27
C GLY A 106 -0.48 -17.38 -8.10
N LEU A 107 -1.31 -18.43 -8.11
CA LEU A 107 -2.77 -18.33 -8.24
C LEU A 107 -3.54 -18.78 -6.99
N SER A 108 -2.85 -19.07 -5.88
CA SER A 108 -3.46 -19.65 -4.67
C SER A 108 -4.42 -18.73 -3.93
N MET A 109 -4.33 -17.42 -4.16
CA MET A 109 -5.18 -16.38 -3.58
C MET A 109 -6.08 -15.69 -4.61
N TRP A 110 -6.26 -16.30 -5.79
CA TRP A 110 -7.19 -15.79 -6.82
C TRP A 110 -8.61 -15.56 -6.22
N SER A 111 -9.47 -14.82 -6.91
CA SER A 111 -10.67 -14.14 -6.36
C SER A 111 -10.34 -12.91 -5.49
N THR A 112 -9.37 -12.98 -4.58
CA THR A 112 -8.99 -11.82 -3.73
C THR A 112 -7.74 -11.10 -4.21
N LEU A 113 -6.74 -11.85 -4.69
CA LEU A 113 -5.43 -11.37 -5.12
C LEU A 113 -5.04 -12.02 -6.46
N ASP A 114 -4.56 -11.20 -7.39
CA ASP A 114 -4.14 -11.63 -8.72
C ASP A 114 -2.62 -11.80 -8.78
N ASN A 115 -2.15 -12.63 -9.71
CA ASN A 115 -0.71 -12.77 -9.95
C ASN A 115 -0.15 -11.45 -10.49
N ASN A 116 0.97 -10.99 -9.91
CA ASN A 116 1.59 -9.68 -10.08
C ASN A 116 0.96 -8.50 -9.32
N ASP A 117 0.07 -8.74 -8.38
CA ASP A 117 -0.27 -7.72 -7.38
C ASP A 117 0.98 -7.32 -6.58
N TYR A 118 1.12 -6.03 -6.29
CA TYR A 118 2.02 -5.55 -5.24
C TYR A 118 1.20 -5.10 -4.05
N LEU A 119 1.51 -5.67 -2.90
CA LEU A 119 0.83 -5.46 -1.64
C LEU A 119 1.76 -4.77 -0.64
N ILE A 120 1.14 -4.01 0.25
CA ILE A 120 1.75 -3.49 1.46
C ILE A 120 1.29 -4.35 2.63
N ALA A 121 2.26 -4.82 3.41
CA ALA A 121 2.05 -5.65 4.59
C ALA A 121 2.62 -4.99 5.85
N ASN A 122 1.90 -5.13 6.96
CA ASN A 122 2.25 -4.59 8.27
C ASN A 122 2.93 -5.66 9.13
N LYS A 123 4.17 -5.40 9.56
CA LYS A 123 4.96 -6.27 10.46
C LYS A 123 4.77 -5.96 11.95
N ILE A 124 4.22 -4.81 12.27
CA ILE A 124 4.01 -4.34 13.65
C ILE A 124 2.70 -4.87 14.21
N ASP A 125 1.64 -4.98 13.39
CA ASP A 125 0.30 -5.38 13.85
C ASP A 125 0.35 -6.66 14.69
N TYR A 126 1.02 -7.71 14.19
CA TYR A 126 1.12 -8.97 14.92
C TYR A 126 2.12 -9.00 16.09
N ARG A 127 2.83 -7.89 16.36
CA ARG A 127 3.59 -7.72 17.62
C ARG A 127 2.72 -7.17 18.74
N LEU A 128 1.59 -6.55 18.39
CA LEU A 128 0.64 -5.92 19.31
C LEU A 128 -0.64 -6.74 19.46
N HIS A 129 -1.06 -7.44 18.40
CA HIS A 129 -2.29 -8.22 18.33
C HIS A 129 -2.03 -9.65 17.83
N ALA A 130 -2.92 -10.58 18.15
CA ALA A 130 -2.91 -11.90 17.52
C ALA A 130 -3.57 -11.83 16.12
N PRO A 131 -3.10 -12.61 15.12
CA PRO A 131 -3.81 -12.80 13.86
C PRO A 131 -5.28 -13.20 14.06
N GLN A 132 -6.17 -12.59 13.28
CA GLN A 132 -7.62 -12.77 13.40
C GLN A 132 -8.17 -13.59 12.22
N ARG A 133 -9.38 -14.14 12.35
CA ARG A 133 -10.01 -14.88 11.26
C ARG A 133 -10.28 -13.92 10.10
N GLY A 134 -10.00 -14.38 8.88
CA GLY A 134 -10.13 -13.58 7.67
C GLY A 134 -8.88 -12.80 7.30
N ASP A 135 -7.90 -12.64 8.20
CA ASP A 135 -6.65 -11.95 7.91
C ASP A 135 -5.87 -12.64 6.80
N ILE A 136 -5.37 -11.86 5.86
CA ILE A 136 -4.46 -12.31 4.79
C ILE A 136 -3.04 -12.06 5.26
N ILE A 137 -2.24 -13.13 5.30
CA ILE A 137 -0.93 -13.12 5.96
C ILE A 137 0.18 -13.64 5.06
N ILE A 138 1.37 -13.12 5.30
CA ILE A 138 2.63 -13.66 4.79
C ILE A 138 3.17 -14.64 5.83
N LEU A 139 3.51 -15.85 5.39
CA LEU A 139 3.95 -16.94 6.24
C LEU A 139 5.06 -17.79 5.60
N ARG A 140 5.94 -18.36 6.42
CA ARG A 140 6.94 -19.36 6.00
C ARG A 140 6.37 -20.78 6.18
N PRO A 141 6.05 -21.53 5.10
CA PRO A 141 5.37 -22.81 5.22
C PRO A 141 6.29 -23.87 5.86
N PRO A 142 5.74 -24.84 6.63
CA PRO A 142 6.55 -25.79 7.39
C PRO A 142 7.32 -26.79 6.52
N THR A 143 6.93 -26.96 5.26
CA THR A 143 7.60 -27.84 4.28
C THR A 143 8.87 -27.24 3.68
N ASN A 144 8.97 -25.91 3.57
CA ASN A 144 10.11 -25.22 2.97
C ASN A 144 10.13 -23.74 3.38
N ASN A 145 11.24 -23.27 3.98
CA ASN A 145 11.38 -21.87 4.40
C ASN A 145 11.99 -20.95 3.32
N SER A 146 12.31 -21.46 2.12
CA SER A 146 12.97 -20.69 1.04
C SER A 146 12.02 -19.78 0.25
N THR A 147 10.70 -19.83 0.51
CA THR A 147 9.70 -19.03 -0.21
C THR A 147 8.54 -18.71 0.72
N ASP A 148 8.24 -17.43 0.88
CA ASP A 148 7.10 -16.96 1.68
C ASP A 148 5.80 -17.21 0.92
N PHE A 149 4.76 -17.65 1.64
CA PHE A 149 3.42 -17.88 1.12
C PHE A 149 2.47 -16.78 1.60
N ILE A 150 1.55 -16.35 0.73
CA ILE A 150 0.40 -15.54 1.12
C ILE A 150 -0.86 -16.42 1.22
N LYS A 151 -1.57 -16.39 2.35
CA LYS A 151 -2.79 -17.19 2.64
C LYS A 151 -3.73 -16.45 3.59
N ARG A 152 -4.99 -16.87 3.69
CA ARG A 152 -5.98 -16.37 4.65
C ARG A 152 -6.05 -17.23 5.91
N VAL A 153 -6.20 -16.62 7.08
CA VAL A 153 -6.44 -17.29 8.37
C VAL A 153 -7.90 -17.74 8.45
N ILE A 154 -8.12 -19.04 8.62
CA ILE A 154 -9.46 -19.66 8.64
C ILE A 154 -9.85 -20.18 10.03
N ALA A 155 -8.91 -20.74 10.80
CA ALA A 155 -9.15 -21.18 12.18
C ALA A 155 -8.07 -20.65 13.14
N LEU A 156 -8.50 -20.32 14.36
CA LEU A 156 -7.69 -19.71 15.42
C LEU A 156 -7.30 -20.74 16.50
N PRO A 157 -6.30 -20.44 17.35
CA PRO A 157 -5.89 -21.34 18.44
C PRO A 157 -7.05 -21.76 19.35
N GLY A 158 -7.15 -23.06 19.64
CA GLY A 158 -8.20 -23.65 20.47
C GLY A 158 -9.53 -23.91 19.76
N GLU A 159 -9.71 -23.49 18.51
CA GLU A 159 -10.94 -23.73 17.76
C GLU A 159 -10.97 -25.12 17.13
N LYS A 160 -12.16 -25.71 17.05
CA LYS A 160 -12.40 -26.99 16.39
C LYS A 160 -12.78 -26.77 14.92
N LEU A 161 -11.82 -27.01 14.02
CA LEU A 161 -12.01 -26.94 12.57
C LEU A 161 -12.55 -28.26 12.02
N LEU A 162 -13.52 -28.18 11.12
CA LEU A 162 -14.01 -29.29 10.31
C LEU A 162 -14.26 -28.78 8.90
N ILE A 163 -13.73 -29.46 7.88
CA ILE A 163 -14.03 -29.17 6.47
C ILE A 163 -14.69 -30.41 5.87
N ARG A 164 -15.88 -30.24 5.28
CA ARG A 164 -16.68 -31.31 4.67
C ARG A 164 -17.16 -30.88 3.31
N SER A 165 -16.74 -31.60 2.26
CA SER A 165 -17.16 -31.36 0.87
C SER A 165 -17.01 -29.87 0.46
N GLY A 166 -15.90 -29.25 0.86
CA GLY A 166 -15.60 -27.84 0.60
C GLY A 166 -16.07 -26.85 1.67
N ILE A 167 -17.09 -27.19 2.44
CA ILE A 167 -17.69 -26.30 3.44
C ILE A 167 -16.87 -26.32 4.73
N VAL A 168 -16.48 -25.12 5.20
CA VAL A 168 -15.74 -24.93 6.45
C VAL A 168 -16.71 -24.76 7.62
N TYR A 169 -16.43 -25.45 8.72
CA TYR A 169 -17.11 -25.33 10.01
C TYR A 169 -16.10 -25.06 11.12
N ILE A 170 -16.42 -24.11 12.00
CA ILE A 170 -15.62 -23.75 13.18
C ILE A 170 -16.50 -23.93 14.41
N ASN A 171 -16.06 -24.75 15.36
CA ASN A 171 -16.81 -25.12 16.56
C ASN A 171 -18.22 -25.68 16.26
N GLY A 172 -18.42 -26.25 15.07
CA GLY A 172 -19.71 -26.77 14.58
C GLY A 172 -20.56 -25.77 13.80
N HIS A 173 -20.18 -24.49 13.73
CA HIS A 173 -20.89 -23.47 12.97
C HIS A 173 -20.27 -23.31 11.58
N LYS A 174 -21.10 -23.28 10.54
CA LYS A 174 -20.63 -23.02 9.17
C LYS A 174 -20.00 -21.63 9.09
N LEU A 175 -18.86 -21.55 8.40
CA LEU A 175 -18.24 -20.31 8.00
C LEU A 175 -18.84 -19.90 6.66
N ASP A 176 -19.48 -18.74 6.63
CA ASP A 176 -19.80 -18.03 5.40
C ASP A 176 -18.52 -17.34 4.89
N GLU A 177 -18.24 -17.52 3.59
CA GLU A 177 -16.97 -17.13 2.97
C GLU A 177 -17.22 -16.33 1.67
N PRO A 178 -17.79 -15.11 1.77
CA PRO A 178 -18.29 -14.34 0.60
C PRO A 178 -17.21 -13.86 -0.39
N TYR A 179 -15.92 -14.18 -0.15
CA TYR A 179 -14.80 -13.99 -1.07
C TYR A 179 -14.58 -15.19 -2.02
N LEU A 180 -15.31 -16.30 -1.84
CA LEU A 180 -15.17 -17.52 -2.63
C LEU A 180 -16.27 -17.66 -3.68
N PRO A 181 -15.94 -17.97 -4.94
CA PRO A 181 -16.87 -18.57 -5.89
C PRO A 181 -17.23 -20.00 -5.46
N ASP A 182 -18.52 -20.39 -5.56
CA ASP A 182 -18.99 -21.75 -5.23
C ASP A 182 -18.19 -22.85 -5.97
N GLU A 183 -17.87 -22.58 -7.25
CA GLU A 183 -17.09 -23.44 -8.15
C GLU A 183 -15.67 -23.78 -7.66
N TRP A 184 -15.20 -23.12 -6.60
CA TRP A 184 -13.84 -23.25 -6.10
C TRP A 184 -13.74 -24.00 -4.78
N THR A 185 -14.78 -24.73 -4.37
CA THR A 185 -14.82 -25.45 -3.09
C THR A 185 -14.68 -26.98 -3.20
N ASN A 186 -14.66 -27.52 -4.42
CA ASN A 186 -14.85 -28.94 -4.76
C ASN A 186 -14.02 -29.93 -3.92
N ASP A 187 -14.73 -30.89 -3.32
CA ASP A 187 -14.24 -32.10 -2.65
C ASP A 187 -13.00 -31.95 -1.75
N ASN A 188 -12.96 -30.86 -0.99
CA ASN A 188 -11.99 -30.66 0.07
C ASN A 188 -12.56 -31.14 1.40
N SER A 189 -11.86 -32.05 2.09
CA SER A 189 -12.22 -32.52 3.43
C SER A 189 -11.03 -32.49 4.37
N TYR A 190 -11.22 -32.02 5.59
CA TYR A 190 -10.18 -31.94 6.62
C TYR A 190 -10.78 -32.13 8.03
N PRO A 191 -10.12 -32.89 8.94
CA PRO A 191 -8.93 -33.69 8.71
C PRO A 191 -9.23 -34.89 7.79
N HIS A 192 -8.22 -35.35 7.04
CA HIS A 192 -8.36 -36.46 6.09
C HIS A 192 -8.72 -37.80 6.76
N ASN A 193 -8.28 -38.00 8.01
CA ASN A 193 -8.35 -39.28 8.71
C ASN A 193 -9.41 -39.33 9.84
N GLY A 194 -10.37 -38.39 9.86
CA GLY A 194 -11.37 -38.35 10.94
C GLY A 194 -12.66 -37.62 10.57
N SER A 195 -13.80 -38.13 11.03
CA SER A 195 -15.13 -37.55 10.84
C SER A 195 -15.34 -36.27 11.66
N ASP A 196 -14.67 -36.14 12.79
CA ASP A 196 -15.14 -35.27 13.88
C ASP A 196 -14.50 -33.87 13.91
N GLY A 197 -13.53 -33.58 13.04
CA GLY A 197 -12.78 -32.32 13.05
C GLY A 197 -11.50 -32.37 13.89
N GLU A 198 -10.68 -31.31 13.81
CA GLU A 198 -9.41 -31.15 14.53
C GLU A 198 -9.45 -29.88 15.40
N VAL A 199 -9.00 -29.97 16.64
CA VAL A 199 -8.84 -28.78 17.51
C VAL A 199 -7.47 -28.17 17.27
N MET A 200 -7.45 -26.89 16.91
CA MET A 200 -6.22 -26.15 16.65
C MET A 200 -5.37 -26.04 17.91
N PRO A 201 -4.09 -26.45 17.87
CA PRO A 201 -3.20 -26.32 19.02
C PRO A 201 -3.07 -24.87 19.52
N ALA A 202 -2.66 -24.71 20.77
CA ALA A 202 -2.32 -23.40 21.31
C ALA A 202 -1.24 -22.73 20.44
N ASN A 203 -1.44 -21.44 20.14
CA ASN A 203 -0.55 -20.64 19.28
C ASN A 203 -0.44 -21.12 17.81
N SER A 204 -1.35 -21.98 17.35
CA SER A 204 -1.43 -22.46 15.96
C SER A 204 -2.68 -21.99 15.22
N TYR A 205 -2.53 -21.77 13.91
CA TYR A 205 -3.54 -21.22 13.01
C TYR A 205 -3.72 -22.15 11.81
N PHE A 206 -4.96 -22.33 11.36
CA PHE A 206 -5.22 -22.98 10.07
C PHE A 206 -5.33 -21.92 8.98
N VAL A 207 -4.57 -22.08 7.90
CA VAL A 207 -4.56 -21.13 6.78
C VAL A 207 -4.97 -21.81 5.48
N MET A 208 -5.71 -21.08 4.64
CA MET A 208 -6.15 -21.57 3.33
C MET A 208 -5.93 -20.51 2.26
N GLY A 209 -5.74 -20.94 1.02
CA GLY A 209 -5.84 -20.07 -0.14
C GLY A 209 -7.30 -19.88 -0.54
N ASP A 210 -7.62 -18.70 -1.07
CA ASP A 210 -8.97 -18.42 -1.57
C ASP A 210 -9.27 -19.21 -2.86
N ASN A 211 -8.24 -19.53 -3.66
CA ASN A 211 -8.35 -20.52 -4.72
C ASN A 211 -8.14 -21.94 -4.15
N ARG A 212 -9.17 -22.50 -3.48
CA ARG A 212 -9.04 -23.75 -2.72
C ARG A 212 -8.51 -24.90 -3.58
N ASN A 213 -8.95 -25.00 -4.82
CA ASN A 213 -8.57 -26.06 -5.75
C ASN A 213 -7.12 -25.96 -6.24
N ARG A 214 -6.46 -24.81 -6.10
CA ARG A 214 -5.07 -24.56 -6.55
C ARG A 214 -4.22 -23.88 -5.48
N SER A 215 -4.41 -24.26 -4.22
CA SER A 215 -3.66 -23.74 -3.09
C SER A 215 -3.00 -24.86 -2.28
N GLN A 216 -1.66 -24.79 -2.16
CA GLN A 216 -0.90 -25.53 -1.17
C GLN A 216 -0.95 -24.76 0.16
N ASP A 217 -1.73 -25.26 1.11
CA ASP A 217 -2.00 -24.62 2.40
C ASP A 217 -2.17 -25.65 3.54
N SER A 218 -2.76 -25.24 4.68
CA SER A 218 -2.83 -26.09 5.88
C SER A 218 -3.59 -27.40 5.69
N ARG A 219 -4.40 -27.55 4.64
CA ARG A 219 -4.96 -28.86 4.27
C ARG A 219 -3.87 -29.90 3.96
N PHE A 220 -2.76 -29.47 3.36
CA PHE A 220 -1.65 -30.32 2.93
C PHE A 220 -0.53 -30.40 3.96
N PHE A 221 -0.21 -29.29 4.62
CA PHE A 221 0.94 -29.20 5.53
C PHE A 221 0.58 -29.03 7.02
N GLY A 222 -0.71 -29.07 7.37
CA GLY A 222 -1.21 -28.92 8.74
C GLY A 222 -1.30 -27.45 9.21
N PRO A 223 -1.75 -27.22 10.45
CA PRO A 223 -1.77 -25.88 11.04
C PRO A 223 -0.35 -25.32 11.23
N ILE A 224 -0.20 -23.99 11.14
CA ILE A 224 1.08 -23.29 11.32
C ILE A 224 1.14 -22.61 12.68
N THR A 225 2.34 -22.56 13.27
CA THR A 225 2.59 -21.83 14.53
C THR A 225 2.76 -20.33 14.28
N ARG A 226 2.43 -19.49 15.26
CA ARG A 226 2.52 -18.02 15.18
C ARG A 226 3.87 -17.51 14.69
N ASP A 227 4.99 -18.11 15.09
CA ASP A 227 6.36 -17.69 14.72
C ASP A 227 6.67 -17.81 13.22
N ARG A 228 5.83 -18.52 12.47
CA ARG A 228 5.89 -18.63 11.01
C ARG A 228 5.14 -17.51 10.28
N ILE A 229 4.48 -16.60 10.99
CA ILE A 229 3.68 -15.51 10.43
C ILE A 229 4.47 -14.19 10.51
N ASP A 230 4.81 -13.63 9.35
CA ASP A 230 5.74 -12.50 9.23
C ASP A 230 5.04 -11.13 9.14
N GLY A 231 3.80 -11.10 8.65
CA GLY A 231 3.01 -9.86 8.61
C GLY A 231 1.61 -10.03 8.02
N LYS A 232 0.80 -8.99 8.17
CA LYS A 232 -0.57 -8.89 7.63
C LYS A 232 -0.56 -8.11 6.33
N ALA A 233 -0.98 -8.70 5.21
CA ALA A 233 -1.26 -7.94 4.00
C ALA A 233 -2.55 -7.13 4.20
N TRP A 234 -2.59 -5.87 3.76
CA TRP A 234 -3.76 -5.01 4.00
C TRP A 234 -4.11 -4.04 2.88
N PHE A 235 -3.21 -3.80 1.93
CA PHE A 235 -3.45 -2.82 0.87
C PHE A 235 -2.74 -3.21 -0.43
N ARG A 236 -3.44 -3.13 -1.58
CA ARG A 236 -2.90 -3.32 -2.94
C ARG A 236 -2.49 -1.96 -3.50
N ILE A 237 -1.22 -1.83 -3.89
CA ILE A 237 -0.64 -0.60 -4.47
C ILE A 237 -0.42 -0.68 -5.99
N TRP A 238 -0.39 -1.88 -6.54
CA TRP A 238 -0.30 -2.14 -7.98
C TRP A 238 -1.03 -3.45 -8.31
N PRO A 239 -1.70 -3.57 -9.48
CA PRO A 239 -1.87 -2.53 -10.51
C PRO A 239 -2.85 -1.41 -10.06
N ILE A 240 -2.77 -0.24 -10.72
CA ILE A 240 -3.45 1.00 -10.27
C ILE A 240 -4.98 0.89 -10.37
N ASP A 241 -5.49 0.15 -11.36
CA ASP A 241 -6.90 -0.17 -11.55
C ASP A 241 -7.50 -1.01 -10.41
N HIS A 242 -6.68 -1.80 -9.72
CA HIS A 242 -7.05 -2.57 -8.52
C HIS A 242 -6.53 -1.95 -7.21
N PHE A 243 -6.05 -0.70 -7.22
CA PHE A 243 -5.52 0.00 -6.04
C PHE A 243 -6.58 0.11 -4.92
N GLY A 244 -6.26 -0.37 -3.72
CA GLY A 244 -7.18 -0.27 -2.58
C GLY A 244 -7.01 -1.34 -1.50
N ASN A 245 -8.04 -1.43 -0.64
CA ASN A 245 -8.13 -2.43 0.42
C ASN A 245 -8.47 -3.82 -0.16
N ILE A 246 -7.78 -4.86 0.31
CA ILE A 246 -7.99 -6.26 -0.11
C ILE A 246 -9.06 -7.01 0.71
N TYR A 247 -9.65 -6.37 1.72
CA TYR A 247 -10.71 -6.89 2.58
C TYR A 247 -12.09 -6.38 2.16
N SER A 248 -12.49 -6.61 0.90
CA SER A 248 -13.85 -6.30 0.41
C SER A 248 -14.92 -7.23 1.00
N GLN A 249 -14.54 -8.47 1.31
CA GLN A 249 -15.37 -9.52 1.87
C GLN A 249 -14.59 -10.24 2.98
N VAL A 250 -15.25 -10.49 4.12
CA VAL A 250 -14.65 -11.04 5.35
C VAL A 250 -15.46 -12.27 5.76
N PRO A 251 -14.86 -13.37 6.24
CA PRO A 251 -15.62 -14.56 6.61
C PRO A 251 -16.43 -14.33 7.88
N ILE A 252 -17.66 -14.82 7.89
CA ILE A 252 -18.63 -14.65 8.99
C ILE A 252 -19.05 -16.04 9.48
N LEU A 253 -19.13 -16.26 10.79
CA LEU A 253 -19.72 -17.50 11.32
C LEU A 253 -21.24 -17.37 11.32
N GLU A 254 -21.97 -18.38 10.85
CA GLU A 254 -23.44 -18.38 10.82
C GLU A 254 -24.09 -18.38 12.22
N THR A 255 -23.30 -18.39 13.30
CA THR A 255 -23.76 -18.20 14.67
C THR A 255 -24.27 -16.78 14.90
N GLY A 256 -25.45 -16.66 15.50
CA GLY A 256 -26.14 -15.39 15.79
C GLY A 256 -25.50 -14.47 16.86
N THR A 257 -24.18 -14.29 16.84
CA THR A 257 -23.44 -13.32 17.67
C THR A 257 -22.32 -12.70 16.84
N ALA A 258 -22.58 -11.52 16.27
CA ALA A 258 -21.56 -10.70 15.61
C ALA A 258 -20.58 -10.12 16.64
N SER A 259 -19.28 -10.09 16.30
CA SER A 259 -18.27 -9.45 17.15
C SER A 259 -17.08 -8.83 16.38
N VAL A 260 -17.37 -7.94 15.42
CA VAL A 260 -16.50 -6.78 15.13
C VAL A 260 -17.42 -5.56 14.97
N GLY A 261 -17.20 -4.52 15.77
CA GLY A 261 -18.19 -3.45 15.96
C GLY A 261 -18.08 -2.29 14.98
N SER A 262 -19.20 -1.92 14.37
CA SER A 262 -19.41 -0.62 13.73
C SER A 262 -19.71 0.46 14.78
N ARG A 263 -18.69 1.18 15.26
CA ARG A 263 -18.91 2.50 15.86
C ARG A 263 -19.08 3.54 14.74
N GLN A 264 -20.32 3.71 14.29
CA GLN A 264 -20.71 4.92 13.57
C GLN A 264 -20.55 6.12 14.53
N PRO A 265 -19.79 7.18 14.19
CA PRO A 265 -19.84 8.41 14.96
C PRO A 265 -21.23 9.02 14.77
N ALA A 266 -21.93 9.28 15.88
CA ALA A 266 -23.16 10.05 15.86
C ALA A 266 -22.84 11.48 15.38
N ILE A 267 -23.45 11.88 14.26
CA ILE A 267 -23.44 13.26 13.81
C ILE A 267 -24.52 13.98 14.62
N ALA A 268 -24.14 15.05 15.31
CA ALA A 268 -25.04 15.93 16.06
C ALA A 268 -25.70 16.98 15.15
#